data_AF-A0A945MRM6-F1
#
_entry.id   AF-A0A945MRM6-F1
#
_cell.length_a   1.000
_cell.length_b   1.000
_cell.length_c   1.000
_cell.angle_alpha   90.00
_cell.angle_beta   90.00
_cell.angle_gamma   90.00
#
_symmetry.space_group_name_H-M   'P 1'
#
loop_
_entity.id
_entity.type
_entity.pdbx_description
1 polymer ?
#
loop_
_entity_poly.entity_id
_entity_poly.type
_entity_poly.pdbx_seq_one_letter_code
_entity_poly.pdbx_strand_id
1 'polypeptide(L)'
;RLLAPDGLLVLNFVGFSDAPFSAATEAVYRTLAEIYPHRLALVSLPGEDFNDFIFLASHQPISLEVDAAILAPDGRTPLAEWFAAREQTVAEGGELITDDFNPLEKLQVAKTERYREVLLERMGPMLSAF
;
A
#
# COMPACT_ATOMS: atom_id res chain seq x y z
N ARG A 1 -0.14 -4.67 -24.71
CA ARG A 1 0.23 -3.96 -23.47
C ARG A 1 -0.48 -2.61 -23.49
N LEU A 2 -1.19 -2.22 -22.43
CA LEU A 2 -1.94 -0.95 -22.38
C LEU A 2 -1.13 0.22 -21.81
N LEU A 3 -0.09 -0.07 -21.02
CA LEU A 3 0.85 0.94 -20.52
C LEU A 3 1.82 1.35 -21.63
N ALA A 4 2.12 2.65 -21.70
CA ALA A 4 3.23 3.17 -22.50
C ALA A 4 4.58 2.62 -22.00
N PRO A 5 5.65 2.64 -22.83
CA PRO A 5 6.99 2.17 -22.42
C PRO A 5 7.56 2.86 -21.17
N ASP A 6 7.20 4.13 -20.98
CA ASP A 6 7.54 5.01 -19.86
C ASP A 6 6.40 5.15 -18.85
N GLY A 7 5.37 4.32 -18.97
CA GLY A 7 4.20 4.38 -18.09
C GLY A 7 4.52 4.00 -16.64
N LEU A 8 3.69 4.54 -15.74
CA LEU A 8 3.69 4.23 -14.32
C LEU A 8 2.38 3.50 -13.97
N LEU A 9 2.49 2.31 -13.37
CA LEU A 9 1.38 1.64 -12.73
C LEU A 9 1.30 2.13 -11.28
N VAL A 10 0.11 2.59 -10.89
CA VAL A 10 -0.19 2.97 -9.50
C VAL A 10 -1.31 2.05 -9.00
N LEU A 11 -1.03 1.27 -7.97
CA LEU A 11 -1.96 0.30 -7.39
C LEU A 11 -2.20 0.64 -5.92
N ASN A 12 -3.47 0.88 -5.58
CA ASN A 12 -3.89 0.96 -4.18
C ASN A 12 -4.18 -0.45 -3.63
N PHE A 13 -3.67 -0.74 -2.44
CA PHE A 13 -3.88 -1.99 -1.74
C PHE A 13 -3.97 -1.77 -0.23
N VAL A 14 -5.10 -2.15 0.38
CA VAL A 14 -5.24 -2.08 1.84
C VAL A 14 -4.77 -3.39 2.46
N GLY A 15 -3.80 -3.31 3.38
CA GLY A 15 -3.13 -4.46 3.99
C GLY A 15 -2.44 -4.12 5.30
N PHE A 16 -1.58 -5.02 5.75
CA PHE A 16 -0.77 -4.89 6.96
C PHE A 16 0.71 -4.77 6.58
N SER A 17 1.51 -4.10 7.41
CA SER A 17 2.96 -4.01 7.25
C SER A 17 3.69 -5.05 8.10
N ASP A 18 3.09 -5.49 9.21
CA ASP A 18 3.73 -6.40 10.16
C ASP A 18 3.33 -7.86 9.96
N ALA A 19 4.30 -8.75 10.20
CA ALA A 19 4.07 -10.18 10.19
C ALA A 19 3.17 -10.61 11.38
N PRO A 20 2.30 -11.63 11.22
CA PRO A 20 2.16 -12.49 10.04
C PRO A 20 1.20 -11.94 8.97
N PHE A 21 0.54 -10.82 9.21
CA PHE A 21 -0.54 -10.32 8.35
C PHE A 21 -0.03 -9.57 7.10
N SER A 22 1.26 -9.23 7.07
CA SER A 22 1.96 -8.64 5.92
C SER A 22 1.99 -9.54 4.67
N ALA A 23 1.74 -10.84 4.80
CA ALA A 23 1.86 -11.81 3.71
C ALA A 23 1.08 -11.42 2.43
N ALA A 24 -0.08 -10.79 2.58
CA ALA A 24 -0.86 -10.31 1.43
C ALA A 24 -0.19 -9.12 0.73
N THR A 25 0.34 -8.17 1.52
CA THR A 25 1.07 -6.99 1.03
C THR A 25 2.35 -7.41 0.31
N GLU A 26 3.10 -8.34 0.91
CA GLU A 26 4.32 -8.91 0.33
C GLU A 26 4.03 -9.65 -0.98
N ALA A 27 2.96 -10.45 -1.04
CA ALA A 27 2.54 -11.16 -2.25
C ALA A 27 2.26 -10.20 -3.43
N VAL A 28 1.57 -9.08 -3.17
CA VAL A 28 1.33 -8.05 -4.18
C VAL A 28 2.64 -7.41 -4.63
N TYR A 29 3.49 -7.02 -3.68
CA TYR A 29 4.77 -6.37 -3.98
C TYR A 29 5.70 -7.27 -4.81
N ARG A 30 5.81 -8.55 -4.43
CA ARG A 30 6.53 -9.58 -5.18
C ARG A 30 5.95 -9.78 -6.57
N THR A 31 4.63 -9.83 -6.71
CA THR A 31 3.99 -10.02 -8.03
C THR A 31 4.29 -8.86 -8.97
N LEU A 32 4.31 -7.63 -8.48
CA LEU A 32 4.72 -6.47 -9.27
C LEU A 32 6.18 -6.60 -9.75
N ALA A 33 7.06 -7.16 -8.94
CA ALA A 33 8.47 -7.37 -9.25
C ALA A 33 8.72 -8.27 -10.48
N GLU A 34 7.83 -9.22 -10.75
CA GLU A 34 7.95 -10.15 -11.89
C GLU A 34 7.86 -9.43 -13.25
N ILE A 35 7.20 -8.27 -13.29
CA ILE A 35 6.95 -7.52 -14.53
C ILE A 35 7.69 -6.18 -14.53
N TYR A 36 7.81 -5.54 -13.36
CA TYR A 36 8.35 -4.19 -13.23
C TYR A 36 9.64 -4.19 -12.40
N PRO A 37 10.80 -3.87 -13.02
CA PRO A 37 12.08 -3.84 -12.31
C PRO A 37 12.17 -2.72 -11.26
N HIS A 38 11.40 -1.65 -11.40
CA HIS A 38 11.37 -0.54 -10.47
C HIS A 38 10.02 -0.48 -9.77
N ARG A 39 10.04 -0.49 -8.44
CA ARG A 39 8.84 -0.41 -7.60
C ARG A 39 9.12 0.31 -6.30
N LEU A 40 8.13 1.03 -5.80
CA LEU A 40 8.14 1.69 -4.49
C LEU A 40 6.78 1.45 -3.81
N ALA A 41 6.76 1.50 -2.49
CA ALA A 41 5.52 1.45 -1.71
C ALA A 41 5.44 2.70 -0.83
N LEU A 42 4.30 3.39 -0.90
CA LEU A 42 3.97 4.48 -0.01
C LEU A 42 2.79 4.07 0.88
N VAL A 43 2.67 4.66 2.07
CA VAL A 43 1.53 4.47 2.98
C VAL A 43 0.78 5.76 3.27
N SER A 44 -0.52 5.66 3.56
CA SER A 44 -1.34 6.80 3.97
C SER A 44 -1.01 7.27 5.39
N LEU A 45 -0.79 6.33 6.31
CA LEU A 45 -0.63 6.59 7.75
C LEU A 45 0.74 6.10 8.26
N PRO A 46 1.80 6.93 8.22
CA PRO A 46 3.12 6.54 8.70
C PRO A 46 3.10 5.95 10.12
N GLY A 47 3.71 4.79 10.30
CA GLY A 47 3.82 4.10 11.59
C GLY A 47 2.63 3.23 11.99
N GLU A 48 1.54 3.23 11.22
CA GLU A 48 0.39 2.33 11.44
C GLU A 48 0.55 1.03 10.66
N ASP A 49 0.26 -0.10 11.32
CA ASP A 49 0.36 -1.44 10.74
C ASP A 49 -0.68 -1.65 9.63
N PHE A 50 -1.97 -1.45 9.95
CA PHE A 50 -3.05 -1.57 8.98
C PHE A 50 -3.19 -0.27 8.16
N ASN A 51 -2.90 -0.36 6.85
CA ASN A 51 -2.68 0.82 6.02
C ASN A 51 -3.19 0.68 4.59
N ASP A 52 -3.31 1.82 3.92
CA ASP A 52 -3.45 1.90 2.47
C ASP A 52 -2.05 2.01 1.84
N PHE A 53 -1.62 0.95 1.17
CA PHE A 53 -0.39 0.93 0.39
C PHE A 53 -0.68 1.47 -1.01
N ILE A 54 0.16 2.41 -1.45
CA ILE A 54 0.21 2.89 -2.84
C ILE A 54 1.49 2.34 -3.46
N PHE A 55 1.34 1.27 -4.23
CA PHE A 55 2.45 0.71 -4.99
C PHE A 55 2.63 1.47 -6.29
N LEU A 56 3.84 1.94 -6.51
CA LEU A 56 4.30 2.54 -7.75
C LEU A 56 5.16 1.51 -8.46
N ALA A 57 4.89 1.20 -9.72
CA ALA A 57 5.66 0.22 -10.49
C ALA A 57 5.89 0.67 -11.93
N SER A 58 7.13 0.58 -12.42
CA SER A 58 7.50 1.00 -13.77
C SER A 58 8.68 0.20 -14.34
N HIS A 59 8.85 0.29 -15.65
CA HIS A 59 10.07 -0.16 -16.35
C HIS A 59 11.18 0.88 -16.28
N GLN A 60 10.88 2.12 -15.90
CA GLN A 60 11.86 3.18 -15.69
C GLN A 60 12.09 3.41 -14.20
N PRO A 61 13.27 3.93 -13.79
CA PRO A 61 13.51 4.35 -12.42
C PRO A 61 12.44 5.34 -11.94
N ILE A 62 11.94 5.13 -10.72
CA ILE A 62 10.96 6.02 -10.10
C ILE A 62 11.73 6.95 -9.17
N SER A 63 11.58 8.27 -9.38
CA SER A 63 12.15 9.29 -8.51
C SER A 63 11.04 10.03 -7.77
N LEU A 64 11.20 10.17 -6.46
CA LEU A 64 10.40 11.03 -5.59
C LEU A 64 11.15 12.33 -5.25
N GLU A 65 12.21 12.66 -6.01
CA GLU A 65 12.88 13.94 -5.87
C GLU A 65 11.95 15.06 -6.37
N VAL A 66 11.66 15.99 -5.48
CA VAL A 66 10.80 17.13 -5.74
C VAL A 66 11.55 18.40 -5.38
N ASP A 67 11.31 19.49 -6.13
CA ASP A 67 11.77 20.83 -5.75
C ASP A 67 11.33 21.16 -4.32
N ALA A 68 12.28 21.62 -3.49
CA ALA A 68 12.06 21.96 -2.08
C ALA A 68 11.01 23.07 -1.88
N ALA A 69 10.71 23.86 -2.92
CA ALA A 69 9.66 24.87 -2.89
C ALA A 69 8.24 24.27 -2.98
N ILE A 70 8.09 23.01 -3.39
CA ILE A 70 6.79 22.36 -3.49
C ILE A 70 6.37 21.85 -2.12
N LEU A 71 5.20 22.31 -1.67
CA LEU A 71 4.61 21.91 -0.40
C LEU A 71 3.67 20.72 -0.58
N ALA A 72 3.58 19.91 0.46
CA ALA A 72 2.62 18.83 0.58
C ALA A 72 1.17 19.35 0.65
N PRO A 73 0.15 18.48 0.57
CA PRO A 73 -1.26 18.89 0.66
C PRO A 73 -1.65 19.64 1.94
N ASP A 74 -0.87 19.50 3.02
CA ASP A 74 -1.05 20.27 4.25
C ASP A 74 -0.59 21.74 4.16
N GLY A 75 0.11 22.11 3.07
CA GLY A 75 0.61 23.45 2.79
C GLY A 75 1.74 23.91 3.72
N ARG A 76 2.39 22.99 4.44
CA ARG A 76 3.42 23.33 5.45
C ARG A 76 4.68 22.48 5.29
N THR A 77 4.51 21.19 5.03
CA THR A 77 5.63 20.26 4.94
C THR A 77 6.18 20.26 3.52
N PRO A 78 7.51 20.32 3.31
CA PRO A 78 8.10 20.09 1.99
C PRO A 78 7.64 18.75 1.42
N LEU A 79 7.24 18.69 0.15
CA LEU A 79 6.67 17.48 -0.44
C LEU A 79 7.66 16.30 -0.42
N ALA A 80 8.96 16.58 -0.55
CA ALA A 80 10.01 15.56 -0.41
C ALA A 80 10.02 14.91 0.98
N GLU A 81 9.86 15.70 2.05
CA GLU A 81 9.77 15.17 3.42
C GLU A 81 8.49 14.37 3.63
N TRP A 82 7.38 14.85 3.04
CA TRP A 82 6.09 14.16 3.10
C TRP A 82 6.12 12.77 2.45
N PHE A 83 6.82 12.64 1.31
CA PHE A 83 7.05 11.35 0.65
C PHE A 83 8.00 10.46 1.45
N ALA A 84 9.13 10.99 1.93
CA ALA A 84 10.10 10.22 2.69
C ALA A 84 9.49 9.61 3.96
N ALA A 85 8.62 10.36 4.65
CA ALA A 85 7.90 9.85 5.82
C ALA A 85 6.88 8.74 5.52
N ARG A 86 6.51 8.55 4.25
CA ARG A 86 5.49 7.60 3.79
C ARG A 86 6.07 6.43 3.02
N GLU A 87 7.34 6.48 2.65
CA GLU A 87 7.99 5.36 1.99
C GLU A 87 8.07 4.18 2.97
N GLN A 88 7.50 3.05 2.54
CA GLN A 88 7.42 1.85 3.35
C GLN A 88 8.27 0.76 2.70
N THR A 89 9.19 0.19 3.47
CA THR A 89 9.89 -1.02 3.04
C THR A 89 8.91 -2.20 3.12
N VAL A 90 8.77 -2.93 2.03
CA VAL A 90 8.00 -4.18 1.97
C VAL A 90 8.97 -5.32 1.70
N ALA A 91 8.87 -6.40 2.47
CA ALA A 91 9.74 -7.54 2.28
C ALA A 91 9.49 -8.23 0.94
N GLU A 92 10.53 -8.83 0.37
CA GLU A 92 10.46 -9.72 -0.81
C GLU A 92 9.91 -11.11 -0.44
N GLY A 93 8.82 -11.12 0.33
CA GLY A 93 8.13 -12.30 0.81
C GLY A 93 6.85 -12.58 0.03
N GLY A 94 5.95 -13.33 0.65
CA GLY A 94 4.64 -13.65 0.08
C GLY A 94 4.67 -14.61 -1.11
N GLU A 95 3.48 -15.10 -1.46
CA GLU A 95 3.28 -16.02 -2.59
C GLU A 95 3.06 -15.23 -3.89
N LEU A 96 3.56 -15.76 -5.01
CA LEU A 96 3.33 -15.13 -6.32
C LEU A 96 1.86 -15.28 -6.72
N ILE A 97 1.22 -14.17 -7.09
CA ILE A 97 -0.16 -14.15 -7.54
C ILE A 97 -0.17 -14.40 -9.06
N THR A 98 -0.94 -15.40 -9.49
CA THR A 98 -1.19 -15.72 -10.90
C THR A 98 -2.68 -15.93 -11.14
N ASP A 99 -3.09 -16.02 -12.41
CA ASP A 99 -4.48 -16.32 -12.76
C ASP A 99 -4.93 -17.71 -12.23
N ASP A 100 -4.01 -18.68 -12.21
CA ASP A 100 -4.27 -20.04 -11.69
C ASP A 100 -4.17 -20.12 -10.16
N PHE A 101 -3.57 -19.11 -9.52
CA PHE A 101 -3.33 -19.11 -8.08
C PHE A 101 -3.36 -17.70 -7.49
N ASN A 102 -4.49 -17.35 -6.88
CA ASN A 102 -4.68 -16.09 -6.16
C ASN A 102 -4.89 -16.32 -4.65
N PRO A 103 -3.85 -16.19 -3.82
CA PRO A 103 -3.95 -16.45 -2.38
C PRO A 103 -4.61 -15.30 -1.61
N LEU A 104 -4.89 -14.15 -2.24
CA LEU A 104 -5.36 -12.94 -1.53
C LEU A 104 -6.65 -13.17 -0.76
N GLU A 105 -7.57 -13.98 -1.28
CA GLU A 105 -8.83 -14.30 -0.59
C GLU A 105 -8.59 -14.92 0.79
N LYS A 106 -7.58 -15.79 0.90
CA LYS A 106 -7.21 -16.43 2.18
C LYS A 106 -6.36 -15.52 3.04
N LEU A 107 -5.43 -14.77 2.43
CA LEU A 107 -4.50 -13.92 3.17
C LEU A 107 -5.16 -12.65 3.75
N GLN A 108 -6.35 -12.27 3.29
CA GLN A 108 -7.05 -11.07 3.75
C GLN A 108 -8.15 -11.31 4.80
N VAL A 109 -8.18 -12.48 5.45
CA VAL A 109 -9.12 -12.73 6.55
C VAL A 109 -8.94 -11.73 7.69
N ALA A 110 -7.70 -11.48 8.12
CA ALA A 110 -7.39 -10.52 9.19
C ALA A 110 -7.86 -9.09 8.86
N LYS A 111 -7.84 -8.71 7.58
CA LYS A 111 -8.37 -7.42 7.12
C LYS A 111 -9.88 -7.32 7.34
N THR A 112 -10.61 -8.39 7.05
CA THR A 112 -12.07 -8.44 7.26
C THR A 112 -12.41 -8.33 8.76
N GLU A 113 -11.63 -9.00 9.60
CA GLU A 113 -11.77 -8.90 11.07
C GLU A 113 -11.49 -7.46 11.55
N ARG A 114 -10.42 -6.82 11.07
CA ARG A 114 -10.11 -5.43 11.43
C ARG A 114 -11.21 -4.46 11.00
N TYR A 115 -11.77 -4.61 9.79
CA TYR A 115 -12.90 -3.78 9.37
C TYR A 115 -14.14 -4.00 10.21
N ARG A 116 -14.39 -5.23 10.68
CA ARG A 116 -15.49 -5.51 11.61
C ARG A 116 -15.31 -4.76 12.92
N GLU A 117 -14.11 -4.76 13.49
CA GLU A 117 -13.81 -3.99 14.71
C GLU A 117 -14.01 -2.49 14.50
N VAL A 118 -13.45 -1.92 13.43
CA VAL A 118 -13.61 -0.50 13.10
C VAL A 118 -15.09 -0.13 12.93
N LEU A 119 -15.88 -1.00 12.31
CA LEU A 119 -17.31 -0.79 12.14
C LEU A 119 -18.05 -0.83 13.49
N LEU A 120 -17.71 -1.78 14.38
CA LEU A 120 -18.27 -1.85 15.72
C LEU A 120 -17.87 -0.65 16.59
N GLU A 121 -16.62 -0.19 16.52
CA GLU A 121 -16.15 1.01 17.22
C GLU A 121 -16.90 2.26 16.77
N ARG A 122 -17.13 2.41 15.46
CA ARG A 122 -17.82 3.57 14.88
C ARG A 122 -19.34 3.54 15.07
N MET A 123 -19.96 2.36 14.95
CA MET A 123 -21.42 2.20 15.01
C MET A 123 -21.95 1.80 16.39
N GLY A 124 -21.13 1.21 17.25
CA GLY A 124 -21.50 0.80 18.61
C GLY A 124 -22.13 1.91 19.45
N PRO A 125 -21.58 3.14 19.43
CA PRO A 125 -22.21 4.29 20.10
C PRO A 125 -23.60 4.64 19.52
N MET A 126 -23.82 4.41 18.23
CA MET A 126 -25.08 4.68 17.54
C MET A 126 -26.14 3.59 17.81
N LEU A 127 -25.71 2.33 17.92
CA LEU A 127 -26.57 1.18 18.19
C LEU A 127 -26.97 1.07 19.66
N SER A 128 -26.17 1.63 20.57
CA SER A 128 -26.47 1.70 22.02
C SER A 128 -27.31 2.91 22.41
N ALA A 129 -27.66 3.77 21.43
CA ALA A 129 -28.48 4.97 21.62
C ALA A 129 -29.98 4.72 21.35
N PHE A 130 -30.38 3.48 21.10
CA PHE A 130 -31.75 2.98 21.01
C PHE A 130 -32.00 1.97 22.14
#